data_AF-A0A815T762-F1
#
_entry.id   AF-A0A815T762-F1
#
_cell.length_a   1.000
_cell.length_b   1.000
_cell.length_c   1.000
_cell.angle_alpha   90.00
_cell.angle_beta   90.00
_cell.angle_gamma   90.00
#
_symmetry.space_group_name_H-M   'P 1'
#
loop_
_entity.id
_entity.type
_entity.pdbx_description
1 polymer ?
#
loop_
_entity_poly.entity_id
_entity_poly.type
_entity_poly.pdbx_seq_one_letter_code
_entity_poly.pdbx_strand_id
1 'polypeptide(L)'
;MKKQRNFIDFRIRGIALHLLHKLLAKLTHEQLYEIAKILYVDGPNECQIWTLEIYKWIYDYITNYLTKEIKTSIRPLSEIRNFWCDSKHLSTSSHHHLMALFDQLYSIKTENGYLNYSTNFLLECTTHNPYYNHFIFENSLDKYSFQQFPLPCNWRQRHHTYITPLFTL
;
A
#
# COMPACT_ATOMS: atom_id res chain seq x y z
N MET A 1 -25.25 -15.51 18.94
CA MET A 1 -25.59 -16.01 17.59
C MET A 1 -25.23 -15.07 16.42
N LYS A 2 -25.22 -13.73 16.55
CA LYS A 2 -24.86 -12.81 15.43
C LYS A 2 -23.41 -12.92 14.93
N LYS A 3 -22.44 -13.16 15.82
CA LYS A 3 -21.00 -13.24 15.47
C LYS A 3 -20.65 -14.43 14.54
N GLN A 4 -21.31 -15.57 14.69
CA GLN A 4 -21.07 -16.76 13.84
C GLN A 4 -21.65 -16.61 12.43
N ARG A 5 -22.80 -15.93 12.27
CA ARG A 5 -23.38 -15.67 10.94
C ARG A 5 -22.49 -14.78 10.10
N ASN A 6 -21.94 -13.70 10.68
CA ASN A 6 -21.03 -12.81 9.96
C ASN A 6 -19.75 -13.54 9.49
N PHE A 7 -19.24 -14.49 10.28
CA PHE A 7 -18.02 -15.23 9.94
C PHE A 7 -18.21 -16.18 8.76
N ILE A 8 -19.37 -16.84 8.66
CA ILE A 8 -19.72 -17.70 7.53
C ILE A 8 -19.92 -16.85 6.26
N ASP A 9 -20.56 -15.70 6.41
CA ASP A 9 -20.79 -14.74 5.31
C ASP A 9 -19.46 -14.23 4.72
N PHE A 10 -18.48 -13.92 5.56
CA PHE A 10 -17.14 -13.53 5.09
C PHE A 10 -16.38 -14.66 4.39
N ARG A 11 -16.52 -15.92 4.83
CA ARG A 11 -15.90 -17.06 4.14
C ARG A 11 -16.49 -17.28 2.75
N ILE A 12 -17.81 -17.20 2.63
CA ILE A 12 -18.51 -17.29 1.35
C ILE A 12 -18.05 -16.16 0.43
N ARG A 13 -17.99 -14.93 0.95
CA ARG A 13 -17.48 -13.76 0.23
C ARG A 13 -16.04 -13.95 -0.24
N GLY A 14 -15.15 -14.49 0.60
CA GLY A 14 -13.76 -14.78 0.23
C GLY A 14 -13.65 -15.78 -0.93
N ILE A 15 -14.42 -16.86 -0.88
CA ILE A 15 -14.47 -17.86 -1.96
C ILE A 15 -15.03 -17.23 -3.24
N ALA A 16 -16.09 -16.42 -3.14
CA ALA A 16 -16.68 -15.73 -4.28
C ALA A 16 -15.69 -14.76 -4.94
N LEU A 17 -14.93 -13.98 -4.15
CA LEU A 17 -13.88 -13.10 -4.66
C LEU A 17 -12.77 -13.89 -5.35
N HIS A 18 -12.36 -15.02 -4.80
CA HIS A 18 -11.34 -15.87 -5.41
C HIS A 18 -11.81 -16.47 -6.76
N LEU A 19 -13.08 -16.88 -6.85
CA LEU A 19 -13.69 -17.31 -8.10
C LEU A 19 -13.80 -16.17 -9.11
N LEU A 20 -14.21 -14.99 -8.64
CA LEU A 20 -14.29 -13.78 -9.47
C LEU A 20 -12.93 -13.45 -10.05
N HIS A 21 -11.87 -13.43 -9.24
CA HIS A 21 -10.49 -13.19 -9.69
C HIS A 21 -10.08 -14.14 -10.82
N LYS A 22 -10.42 -15.43 -10.74
CA LYS A 22 -10.14 -16.41 -11.81
C LYS A 22 -10.97 -16.19 -13.09
N LEU A 23 -12.14 -15.58 -12.96
CA LEU A 23 -13.05 -15.31 -14.08
C LEU A 23 -12.79 -13.96 -14.76
N LEU A 24 -12.02 -13.06 -14.13
CA LEU A 24 -11.68 -11.72 -14.65
C LEU A 24 -11.20 -11.73 -16.10
N ALA A 25 -10.34 -12.67 -16.47
CA ALA A 25 -9.77 -12.76 -17.82
C ALA A 25 -10.79 -13.08 -18.93
N LYS A 26 -12.02 -13.50 -18.59
CA LYS A 26 -13.06 -13.89 -19.56
C LYS A 26 -14.21 -12.88 -19.66
N LEU A 27 -14.22 -11.85 -18.81
CA LEU A 27 -15.31 -10.87 -18.72
C LEU A 27 -15.15 -9.73 -19.74
N THR A 28 -16.27 -9.13 -20.15
CA THR A 28 -16.25 -7.94 -21.04
C THR A 28 -16.00 -6.65 -20.26
N HIS A 29 -15.56 -5.58 -20.94
CA HIS A 29 -15.26 -4.29 -20.31
C HIS A 29 -16.43 -3.71 -19.49
N GLU A 30 -17.66 -3.83 -19.99
CA GLU A 30 -18.88 -3.35 -19.30
C GLU A 30 -19.14 -4.13 -18.00
N GLN A 31 -18.94 -5.45 -18.03
CA GLN A 31 -19.13 -6.30 -16.85
C GLN A 31 -18.08 -6.01 -15.78
N LEU A 32 -16.83 -5.73 -16.18
CA LEU A 32 -15.78 -5.33 -15.25
C LEU A 32 -16.11 -3.99 -14.55
N TYR A 33 -16.72 -3.05 -15.25
CA TYR A 33 -17.12 -1.77 -14.67
C TYR A 33 -18.25 -1.91 -13.64
N GLU A 34 -19.25 -2.73 -13.92
CA GLU A 34 -20.32 -3.03 -12.95
C GLU A 34 -19.77 -3.76 -11.71
N ILE A 35 -18.85 -4.71 -11.91
CA ILE A 35 -18.16 -5.37 -10.78
C ILE A 35 -17.37 -4.35 -9.95
N ALA A 36 -16.61 -3.45 -10.58
CA ALA A 36 -15.79 -2.46 -9.88
C ALA A 36 -16.62 -1.49 -9.01
N LYS A 37 -17.86 -1.18 -9.40
CA LYS A 37 -18.80 -0.39 -8.58
C LYS A 37 -19.29 -1.14 -7.34
N ILE A 38 -19.51 -2.45 -7.47
CA ILE A 38 -20.05 -3.29 -6.40
C ILE A 38 -18.97 -3.66 -5.38
N LEU A 39 -17.73 -3.77 -5.83
CA LEU A 39 -16.60 -4.05 -4.95
C LEU A 39 -16.42 -2.92 -3.93
N TYR A 40 -16.30 -3.31 -2.67
CA TYR A 40 -15.98 -2.42 -1.55
C TYR A 40 -15.03 -3.14 -0.62
N VAL A 41 -13.95 -2.46 -0.21
CA VAL A 41 -12.96 -3.04 0.70
C VAL A 41 -13.52 -3.00 2.11
N ASP A 42 -14.03 -4.16 2.54
CA ASP A 42 -14.61 -4.35 3.87
C ASP A 42 -14.45 -5.79 4.33
N GLY A 43 -14.35 -5.98 5.64
CA GLY A 43 -14.32 -7.30 6.28
C GLY A 43 -12.92 -7.74 6.72
N PRO A 44 -12.72 -9.05 7.01
CA PRO A 44 -11.45 -9.59 7.49
C PRO A 44 -10.34 -9.49 6.42
N ASN A 45 -9.08 -9.52 6.87
CA ASN A 45 -7.88 -9.29 6.04
C ASN A 45 -7.87 -10.12 4.74
N GLU A 46 -8.33 -11.38 4.76
CA GLU A 46 -8.37 -12.23 3.56
C GLU A 46 -9.27 -11.65 2.46
N CYS A 47 -10.48 -11.19 2.80
CA CYS A 47 -11.39 -10.58 1.84
C CYS A 47 -10.82 -9.27 1.28
N GLN A 48 -10.18 -8.47 2.14
CA GLN A 48 -9.53 -7.23 1.72
C GLN A 48 -8.42 -7.52 0.71
N ILE A 49 -7.55 -8.49 0.98
CA ILE A 49 -6.47 -8.90 0.07
C ILE A 49 -7.02 -9.26 -1.32
N TRP A 50 -8.02 -10.15 -1.39
CA TRP A 50 -8.60 -10.54 -2.68
C TRP A 50 -9.29 -9.38 -3.40
N THR A 51 -10.00 -8.49 -2.68
CA THR A 51 -10.57 -7.29 -3.33
C THR A 51 -9.49 -6.40 -3.93
N LEU A 52 -8.36 -6.21 -3.22
CA LEU A 52 -7.24 -5.42 -3.70
C LEU A 52 -6.56 -6.07 -4.91
N GLU A 53 -6.39 -7.39 -4.92
CA GLU A 53 -5.83 -8.12 -6.06
C GLU A 53 -6.70 -7.98 -7.32
N ILE A 54 -8.03 -8.07 -7.16
CA ILE A 54 -8.97 -7.82 -8.25
C ILE A 54 -8.83 -6.37 -8.77
N TYR A 55 -8.74 -5.37 -7.87
CA TYR A 55 -8.56 -3.99 -8.30
C TYR A 55 -7.23 -3.75 -9.03
N LYS A 56 -6.13 -4.37 -8.60
CA LYS A 56 -4.84 -4.31 -9.31
C LYS A 56 -4.98 -4.85 -10.72
N TRP A 57 -5.59 -6.02 -10.87
CA TRP A 57 -5.79 -6.64 -12.18
C TRP A 57 -6.66 -5.77 -13.09
N ILE A 58 -7.76 -5.24 -12.57
CA ILE A 58 -8.64 -4.33 -13.31
C ILE A 58 -7.89 -3.08 -13.74
N TYR A 59 -7.03 -2.52 -12.88
CA TYR A 59 -6.22 -1.36 -13.22
C TYR A 59 -5.27 -1.65 -14.39
N ASP A 60 -4.49 -2.74 -14.31
CA ASP A 60 -3.54 -3.14 -15.35
C ASP A 60 -4.23 -3.45 -16.69
N TYR A 61 -5.45 -3.98 -16.64
CA TYR A 61 -6.24 -4.24 -17.83
C TYR A 61 -6.82 -2.96 -18.46
N ILE A 62 -7.24 -1.99 -17.63
CA ILE A 62 -7.94 -0.76 -18.05
C ILE A 62 -6.97 0.39 -18.34
N THR A 63 -5.68 0.32 -18.02
CA THR A 63 -4.70 1.42 -18.20
C THR A 63 -4.66 2.06 -19.60
N ASN A 64 -5.23 1.44 -20.64
CA ASN A 64 -5.40 2.01 -21.98
C ASN A 64 -6.72 2.79 -22.23
N TYR A 65 -7.71 2.70 -21.34
CA TYR A 65 -9.09 3.22 -21.53
C TYR A 65 -9.64 4.05 -20.35
N LEU A 66 -8.79 4.48 -19.41
CA LEU A 66 -9.23 5.11 -18.15
C LEU A 66 -10.01 6.42 -18.36
N THR A 67 -11.31 6.41 -18.02
CA THR A 67 -12.13 7.60 -17.79
C THR A 67 -11.98 8.11 -16.34
N LYS A 68 -12.21 9.42 -16.12
CA LYS A 68 -12.07 10.08 -14.79
C LYS A 68 -12.86 9.39 -13.66
N GLU A 69 -13.95 8.69 -13.97
CA GLU A 69 -14.79 8.01 -12.99
C GLU A 69 -14.09 6.80 -12.36
N ILE A 70 -13.35 6.01 -13.16
CA ILE A 70 -12.61 4.85 -12.67
C ILE A 70 -11.46 5.29 -11.77
N LYS A 71 -10.86 6.46 -12.00
CA LYS A 71 -9.86 7.03 -11.06
C LYS A 71 -10.42 7.21 -9.64
N THR A 72 -11.71 7.50 -9.51
CA THR A 72 -12.34 7.70 -8.19
C THR A 72 -12.66 6.40 -7.44
N SER A 73 -12.71 5.25 -8.14
CA SER A 73 -12.91 3.93 -7.51
C SER A 73 -11.59 3.30 -7.04
N ILE A 74 -10.43 3.87 -7.39
CA ILE A 74 -9.08 3.42 -7.03
C ILE A 74 -8.68 3.78 -5.58
N ARG A 75 -9.60 4.35 -4.78
CA ARG A 75 -9.40 4.63 -3.35
C ARG A 75 -8.66 3.52 -2.57
N PRO A 76 -8.96 2.22 -2.73
CA PRO A 76 -8.27 1.20 -1.95
C PRO A 76 -6.86 0.86 -2.47
N LEU A 77 -6.53 1.23 -3.70
CA LEU A 77 -5.22 0.98 -4.28
C LEU A 77 -4.19 2.01 -3.82
N SER A 78 -4.57 3.26 -3.49
CA SER A 78 -3.63 4.30 -3.07
C SER A 78 -2.85 3.95 -1.80
N GLU A 79 -3.35 3.02 -0.99
CA GLU A 79 -2.68 2.51 0.20
C GLU A 79 -1.67 1.38 -0.09
N ILE A 80 -1.68 0.83 -1.32
CA ILE A 80 -0.79 -0.27 -1.72
C ILE A 80 0.49 0.30 -2.30
N ARG A 81 1.43 0.59 -1.42
CA ARG A 81 2.73 1.17 -1.78
C ARG A 81 3.49 0.40 -2.86
N ASN A 82 3.68 -0.89 -2.67
CA ASN A 82 4.46 -1.72 -3.59
C ASN A 82 3.86 -1.76 -5.01
N PHE A 83 2.56 -1.56 -5.16
CA PHE A 83 1.92 -1.56 -6.47
C PHE A 83 2.25 -0.28 -7.25
N TRP A 84 2.20 0.88 -6.59
CA TRP A 84 2.49 2.15 -7.26
C TRP A 84 3.98 2.39 -7.47
N CYS A 85 4.83 1.86 -6.58
CA CYS A 85 6.29 2.00 -6.72
C CYS A 85 6.90 1.11 -7.82
N ASP A 86 6.12 0.18 -8.40
CA ASP A 86 6.57 -0.57 -9.58
C ASP A 86 6.70 0.36 -10.80
N SER A 87 7.81 0.21 -11.52
CA SER A 87 8.19 1.06 -12.67
C SER A 87 7.21 1.00 -13.85
N LYS A 88 6.20 0.13 -13.79
CA LYS A 88 5.12 -0.01 -14.77
C LYS A 88 4.00 1.00 -14.54
N HIS A 89 3.82 1.47 -13.32
CA HIS A 89 2.68 2.30 -12.91
C HIS A 89 3.12 3.76 -12.69
N LEU A 90 4.32 3.98 -12.15
CA LEU A 90 4.93 5.30 -12.06
C LEU A 90 6.30 5.36 -12.73
N SER A 91 6.58 6.51 -13.35
CA SER A 91 7.89 6.81 -13.93
C SER A 91 8.98 6.84 -12.86
N THR A 92 10.16 6.32 -13.15
CA THR A 92 11.33 6.35 -12.25
C THR A 92 12.07 7.70 -12.23
N SER A 93 11.75 8.61 -13.15
CA SER A 93 12.36 9.95 -13.17
C SER A 93 11.66 10.89 -12.19
N SER A 94 12.40 11.56 -11.31
CA SER A 94 11.86 12.27 -10.13
C SER A 94 10.76 13.28 -10.46
N HIS A 95 10.90 14.02 -11.57
CA HIS A 95 9.92 15.02 -11.99
C HIS A 95 8.63 14.37 -12.53
N HIS A 96 8.75 13.40 -13.44
CA HIS A 96 7.58 12.71 -14.00
C HIS A 96 6.89 11.84 -12.94
N HIS A 97 7.63 11.32 -11.97
CA HIS A 97 7.07 10.60 -10.83
C HIS A 97 6.13 11.51 -10.04
N LEU A 98 6.58 12.72 -9.69
CA LEU A 98 5.77 13.69 -8.97
C LEU A 98 4.51 14.06 -9.77
N MET A 99 4.63 14.35 -11.07
CA MET A 99 3.46 14.67 -11.90
C MET A 99 2.49 13.49 -12.01
N ALA A 100 2.99 12.27 -12.14
CA ALA A 100 2.16 11.07 -12.16
C ALA A 100 1.40 10.85 -10.83
N LEU A 101 2.03 11.13 -9.68
CA LEU A 101 1.35 11.08 -8.37
C LEU A 101 0.15 12.04 -8.34
N PHE A 102 0.32 13.28 -8.81
CA PHE A 102 -0.77 14.24 -8.86
C PHE A 102 -1.88 13.80 -9.84
N ASP A 103 -1.52 13.36 -11.05
CA ASP A 103 -2.50 13.04 -12.09
C ASP A 103 -3.25 11.72 -11.86
N GLN A 104 -2.63 10.76 -11.19
CA GLN A 104 -3.17 9.40 -11.05
C GLN A 104 -3.74 9.11 -9.66
N LEU A 105 -3.17 9.69 -8.59
CA LEU A 105 -3.51 9.32 -7.22
C LEU A 105 -4.30 10.39 -6.47
N TYR A 106 -4.31 11.63 -6.95
CA TYR A 106 -5.09 12.66 -6.29
C TYR A 106 -6.60 12.42 -6.45
N SER A 107 -7.29 12.28 -5.33
CA SER A 107 -8.75 12.24 -5.26
C SER A 107 -9.22 12.94 -3.98
N ILE A 108 -10.31 13.72 -4.09
CA ILE A 108 -11.00 14.36 -2.96
C ILE A 108 -11.35 13.36 -1.85
N LYS A 109 -11.64 12.11 -2.20
CA LYS A 109 -11.97 11.06 -1.22
C LYS A 109 -10.77 10.61 -0.38
N THR A 110 -9.55 10.85 -0.84
CA THR A 110 -8.29 10.39 -0.22
C THR A 110 -7.41 11.54 0.25
N GLU A 111 -7.92 12.78 0.19
CA GLU A 111 -7.17 14.00 0.46
C GLU A 111 -6.49 14.00 1.83
N ASN A 112 -7.18 13.52 2.87
CA ASN A 112 -6.63 13.42 4.23
C ASN A 112 -5.34 12.57 4.32
N GLY A 113 -5.19 11.56 3.45
CA GLY A 113 -4.01 10.70 3.40
C GLY A 113 -3.01 11.08 2.32
N TYR A 114 -3.37 12.00 1.40
CA TYR A 114 -2.62 12.30 0.17
C TYR A 114 -1.18 12.65 0.43
N LEU A 115 -0.94 13.61 1.32
CA LEU A 115 0.42 14.05 1.65
C LEU A 115 1.25 12.93 2.29
N ASN A 116 0.65 12.05 3.09
CA ASN A 116 1.37 10.95 3.71
C ASN A 116 1.84 9.93 2.67
N TYR A 117 0.95 9.42 1.82
CA TYR A 117 1.38 8.42 0.82
C TYR A 117 2.25 9.03 -0.28
N SER A 118 1.96 10.25 -0.75
CA SER A 118 2.76 10.91 -1.80
C SER A 118 4.20 11.17 -1.34
N THR A 119 4.39 11.65 -0.11
CA THR A 119 5.74 11.84 0.44
C THR A 119 6.46 10.51 0.63
N ASN A 120 5.78 9.47 1.09
CA ASN A 120 6.36 8.13 1.20
C ASN A 120 6.80 7.58 -0.17
N PHE A 121 6.00 7.74 -1.23
CA PHE A 121 6.37 7.30 -2.58
C PHE A 121 7.57 8.08 -3.15
N LEU A 122 7.61 9.40 -2.92
CA LEU A 122 8.76 10.22 -3.32
C LEU A 122 10.05 9.82 -2.58
N LEU A 123 9.95 9.55 -1.28
CA LEU A 123 11.10 9.10 -0.48
C LEU A 123 11.55 7.69 -0.88
N GLU A 124 10.63 6.81 -1.27
CA GLU A 124 10.98 5.46 -1.73
C GLU A 124 11.80 5.49 -3.03
N CYS A 125 11.58 6.46 -3.91
CA CYS A 125 12.43 6.65 -5.09
C CYS A 125 13.91 6.88 -4.73
N THR A 126 14.20 7.46 -3.56
CA THR A 126 15.59 7.68 -3.11
C THR A 126 16.32 6.38 -2.81
N THR A 127 15.61 5.30 -2.47
CA THR A 127 16.21 3.98 -2.18
C THR A 127 16.85 3.35 -3.42
N HIS A 128 16.40 3.73 -4.62
CA HIS A 128 16.94 3.24 -5.89
C HIS A 128 18.20 3.99 -6.32
N ASN A 129 18.57 5.07 -5.62
CA ASN A 129 19.77 5.82 -5.91
C ASN A 129 21.00 4.98 -5.49
N PRO A 130 22.02 4.81 -6.36
CA PRO A 130 23.26 4.11 -5.99
C PRO A 130 23.93 4.71 -4.75
N TYR A 131 23.71 5.99 -4.46
CA TYR A 131 24.26 6.68 -3.30
C TYR A 131 23.43 6.54 -2.01
N TYR A 132 22.33 5.78 -2.01
CA TYR A 132 21.43 5.69 -0.86
C TYR A 132 22.12 5.16 0.41
N ASN A 133 23.01 4.18 0.26
CA ASN A 133 23.77 3.59 1.36
C ASN A 133 25.07 4.35 1.67
N HIS A 134 25.40 5.39 0.92
CA HIS A 134 26.61 6.16 1.17
C HIS A 134 26.40 7.10 2.35
N PHE A 135 27.44 7.23 3.18
CA PHE A 135 27.46 8.25 4.21
C PHE A 135 27.44 9.63 3.56
N ILE A 136 26.59 10.51 4.08
CA ILE A 136 26.52 11.91 3.62
C ILE A 136 27.84 12.65 3.93
N PHE A 137 28.54 12.22 4.98
CA PHE A 137 29.81 12.78 5.42
C PHE A 137 30.91 11.73 5.37
N GLU A 138 32.07 12.12 4.87
CA GLU A 138 33.23 11.22 4.73
C GLU A 138 33.91 10.95 6.08
N ASN A 139 33.95 11.94 6.97
CA ASN A 139 34.64 11.89 8.25
C ASN A 139 33.66 12.03 9.41
N SER A 140 33.85 11.22 10.46
CA SER A 140 33.18 11.44 11.75
C SER A 140 33.78 12.67 12.46
N LEU A 141 32.96 13.35 13.26
CA LEU A 141 33.41 14.49 14.05
C LEU A 141 34.48 14.08 15.09
N ASP A 142 34.35 12.87 15.64
CA ASP A 142 35.27 12.29 16.62
C ASP A 142 35.72 10.87 16.22
N LYS A 143 36.85 10.41 16.81
CA LYS A 143 37.42 9.07 16.62
C LYS A 143 36.77 8.00 17.52
N TYR A 144 35.47 8.12 17.81
CA TYR A 144 34.76 7.14 18.64
C TYR A 144 34.10 6.05 17.80
N SER A 145 34.09 4.82 18.32
CA SER A 145 33.35 3.70 17.74
C SER A 145 31.88 3.78 18.15
N PHE A 146 31.00 4.12 17.21
CA PHE A 146 29.55 4.06 17.43
C PHE A 146 29.06 2.62 17.40
N GLN A 147 28.13 2.28 18.28
CA GLN A 147 27.45 0.99 18.30
C GLN A 147 26.01 1.16 17.82
N GLN A 148 25.50 0.17 17.08
CA GLN A 148 24.09 0.16 16.70
C GLN A 148 23.21 -0.02 17.93
N PHE A 149 22.31 0.93 18.16
CA PHE A 149 21.33 0.85 19.25
C PHE A 149 19.96 0.43 18.70
N PRO A 150 19.54 -0.83 18.89
CA PRO A 150 18.23 -1.29 18.41
C PRO A 150 17.13 -0.67 19.26
N LEU A 151 16.29 0.18 18.65
CA LEU A 151 15.10 0.77 19.26
C LEU A 151 13.86 -0.09 18.96
N PRO A 152 13.37 -0.91 19.91
CA PRO A 152 12.15 -1.65 19.69
C PRO A 152 10.96 -0.69 19.59
N CYS A 153 10.09 -0.90 18.60
CA CYS A 153 8.94 -0.02 18.37
C CYS A 153 7.94 -0.08 19.55
N ASN A 154 7.83 -1.21 20.24
CA ASN A 154 6.94 -1.38 21.38
C ASN A 154 7.49 -0.70 22.63
N TRP A 155 6.73 0.28 23.15
CA TRP A 155 7.11 1.02 24.37
C TRP A 155 7.25 0.10 25.59
N ARG A 156 6.48 -1.00 25.67
CA ARG A 156 6.57 -1.96 26.77
C ARG A 156 7.88 -2.76 26.71
N GLN A 157 8.30 -3.15 25.51
CA GLN A 157 9.59 -3.81 25.31
C GLN A 157 10.74 -2.82 25.58
N ARG A 158 10.63 -1.56 25.15
CA ARG A 158 11.62 -0.52 25.51
C ARG A 158 11.77 -0.35 27.02
N HIS A 159 10.65 -0.30 27.74
CA HIS A 159 10.64 -0.15 29.18
C HIS A 159 11.31 -1.34 29.89
N HIS A 160 10.97 -2.56 29.47
CA HIS A 160 11.51 -3.79 30.04
C HIS A 160 13.01 -3.98 29.74
N THR A 161 13.47 -3.64 28.53
CA THR A 161 14.86 -3.91 28.11
C THR A 161 15.86 -2.82 28.54
N TYR A 162 15.43 -1.56 28.62
CA TYR A 162 16.38 -0.43 28.77
C TYR A 162 16.11 0.53 29.92
N ILE A 163 14.91 0.52 30.51
CA ILE A 163 14.49 1.54 31.49
C ILE A 163 14.42 0.96 32.91
N THR A 164 14.04 -0.32 33.05
CA THR A 164 13.88 -0.93 34.37
C THR A 164 15.18 -1.66 34.76
N PRO A 165 15.91 -1.26 35.82
CA PRO A 165 17.00 -2.07 36.34
C PRO A 165 16.45 -3.42 36.83
N LEU A 166 17.27 -4.48 36.72
CA LEU A 166 16.97 -5.92 36.88
C LEU A 166 16.42 -6.38 38.25
N PHE A 167 15.51 -5.63 38.87
CA PHE A 167 14.92 -5.92 40.18
C PHE A 167 13.44 -6.29 40.13
N THR A 168 13.01 -7.02 39.11
CA THR A 168 11.76 -7.80 39.16
C THR A 168 11.98 -9.17 38.51
N LEU A 169 12.37 -10.14 39.35
CA LEU A 169 12.08 -11.56 39.12
C LEU A 169 10.61 -11.83 39.44
#